data_AF-A0AAD4ED79-F1
#
_entry.id   AF-A0AAD4ED79-F1
#
_cell.length_a   1.000
_cell.length_b   1.000
_cell.length_c   1.000
_cell.angle_alpha   90.00
_cell.angle_beta   90.00
_cell.angle_gamma   90.00
#
_symmetry.space_group_name_H-M   'P 1'
#
loop_
_entity.id
_entity.type
_entity.pdbx_description
1 polymer ?
#
loop_
_entity_poly.entity_id
_entity_poly.type
_entity_poly.pdbx_seq_one_letter_code
_entity_poly.pdbx_strand_id
1 'polypeptide(L)'
;MARNMNISFLGTSSGGGPSISRNCSSLVADVIGDGSLWMIDCAEGTVRQFQMQHRGQGDPVLKAFKVAKLFVTHMHADHVMGIITFLRHVLHPPLIASSGDLPPSDGPPQIELYGPAGLRTFVRSIFTMTLTHTGERYVVHELLTSSDTPTSCDPAMLHPSECPGQNFLCDDNGFWKGVTSGTGYYGEVVVDAGPILHRDPCIGYVLHEPNPPHRKLVILGDTYDASPIIPLIQPSATMPVSLLIHEATDAYISRQIDPSARRTKDEVDSKVAARGHSTPVMAGTFAKKIGAQQVVLNHIGSR
;
A
#
# COMPACT_ATOMS: atom_id res chain seq x y z
N MET A 1 -12.85 -10.39 -17.45
CA MET A 1 -12.39 -9.46 -16.38
C MET A 1 -13.59 -8.94 -15.61
N ALA A 2 -13.45 -8.70 -14.31
CA ALA A 2 -14.51 -8.12 -13.49
C ALA A 2 -14.86 -6.69 -13.96
N ARG A 3 -16.15 -6.36 -14.01
CA ARG A 3 -16.61 -5.01 -14.37
C ARG A 3 -16.39 -4.01 -13.24
N ASN A 4 -16.38 -4.47 -11.99
CA ASN A 4 -16.21 -3.64 -10.80
C ASN A 4 -14.78 -3.73 -10.28
N MET A 5 -14.28 -2.64 -9.72
CA MET A 5 -13.07 -2.66 -8.88
C MET A 5 -13.47 -3.04 -7.47
N ASN A 6 -12.75 -3.98 -6.84
CA ASN A 6 -13.03 -4.42 -5.48
C ASN A 6 -11.87 -4.09 -4.56
N ILE A 7 -12.19 -3.60 -3.35
CA ILE A 7 -11.21 -3.37 -2.28
C ILE A 7 -11.55 -4.30 -1.12
N SER A 8 -10.55 -5.02 -0.62
CA SER A 8 -10.66 -5.89 0.54
C SER A 8 -9.62 -5.49 1.59
N PHE A 9 -10.09 -5.16 2.79
CA PHE A 9 -9.22 -4.79 3.90
C PHE A 9 -8.80 -6.06 4.65
N LEU A 10 -7.50 -6.33 4.65
CA LEU A 10 -6.93 -7.44 5.42
C LEU A 10 -6.54 -6.97 6.83
N GLY A 11 -6.18 -5.70 6.99
CA GLY A 11 -6.01 -5.09 8.30
C GLY A 11 -6.27 -3.59 8.28
N THR A 12 -6.71 -3.10 9.42
CA THR A 12 -7.28 -1.75 9.59
C THR A 12 -6.85 -1.08 10.89
N SER A 13 -5.93 -1.70 11.64
CA SER A 13 -5.40 -1.15 12.89
C SER A 13 -4.33 -0.10 12.60
N SER A 14 -4.26 0.94 13.44
CA SER A 14 -3.11 1.84 13.50
C SER A 14 -2.15 1.48 14.62
N GLY A 15 -0.88 1.86 14.47
CA GLY A 15 0.14 1.75 15.51
C GLY A 15 0.91 0.44 15.44
N GLY A 16 1.94 0.29 16.29
CA GLY A 16 3.00 -0.72 16.14
C GLY A 16 2.63 -2.21 16.27
N GLY A 17 1.36 -2.60 16.17
CA GLY A 17 0.95 -4.00 16.22
C GLY A 17 -0.57 -4.22 16.06
N PRO A 18 -0.99 -5.49 15.85
CA PRO A 18 -2.40 -5.83 15.69
C PRO A 18 -3.14 -5.70 17.02
N SER A 19 -4.44 -5.40 16.94
CA SER A 19 -5.36 -5.53 18.07
C SER A 19 -6.09 -6.88 18.01
N ILE A 20 -6.87 -7.20 19.06
CA ILE A 20 -7.68 -8.43 19.11
C ILE A 20 -8.62 -8.52 17.90
N SER A 21 -9.17 -7.39 17.42
CA SER A 21 -10.19 -7.35 16.39
C SER A 21 -9.71 -6.83 15.03
N ARG A 22 -8.50 -6.26 14.94
CA ARG A 22 -7.97 -5.64 13.71
C ARG A 22 -6.50 -5.98 13.53
N ASN A 23 -6.14 -6.51 12.36
CA ASN A 23 -4.75 -6.68 11.96
C ASN A 23 -4.11 -5.33 11.56
N CYS A 24 -2.78 -5.25 11.53
CA CYS A 24 -2.00 -4.12 11.00
C CYS A 24 -2.29 -3.82 9.52
N SER A 25 -1.88 -2.65 9.04
CA SER A 25 -2.24 -2.13 7.72
C SER A 25 -1.95 -3.10 6.57
N SER A 26 -3.00 -3.50 5.86
CA SER A 26 -2.89 -4.14 4.55
C SER A 26 -4.26 -4.15 3.88
N LEU A 27 -4.30 -3.80 2.60
CA LEU A 27 -5.49 -3.93 1.77
C LEU A 27 -5.13 -4.47 0.39
N VAL A 28 -6.11 -5.11 -0.24
CA VAL A 28 -6.00 -5.67 -1.58
C VAL A 28 -7.01 -5.00 -2.49
N ALA A 29 -6.54 -4.57 -3.65
CA ALA A 29 -7.30 -4.00 -4.74
C ALA A 29 -7.31 -4.97 -5.92
N ASP A 30 -8.50 -5.49 -6.26
CA ASP A 30 -8.75 -6.17 -7.52
C ASP A 30 -9.33 -5.15 -8.50
N VAL A 31 -8.43 -4.46 -9.20
CA VAL A 31 -8.77 -3.38 -10.15
C VAL A 31 -8.69 -3.83 -11.61
N ILE A 32 -7.97 -4.92 -11.88
CA ILE A 32 -7.80 -5.49 -13.22
C ILE A 32 -8.92 -6.50 -13.52
N GLY A 33 -9.31 -7.30 -12.52
CA GLY A 33 -10.38 -8.28 -12.66
C GLY A 33 -10.03 -9.51 -13.51
N ASP A 34 -8.77 -9.70 -13.89
CA ASP A 34 -8.24 -10.93 -14.51
C ASP A 34 -7.78 -11.97 -13.45
N GLY A 35 -7.86 -11.60 -12.18
CA GLY A 35 -7.40 -12.36 -11.04
C GLY A 35 -6.06 -11.87 -10.48
N SER A 36 -5.34 -10.99 -11.16
CA SER A 36 -4.14 -10.33 -10.64
C SER A 36 -4.54 -9.34 -9.56
N LEU A 37 -3.96 -9.49 -8.37
CA LEU A 37 -4.26 -8.67 -7.20
C LEU A 37 -3.16 -7.63 -6.98
N TRP A 38 -3.56 -6.41 -6.65
CA TRP A 38 -2.65 -5.35 -6.23
C TRP A 38 -2.83 -5.13 -4.74
N MET A 39 -1.74 -4.93 -4.00
CA MET A 39 -1.77 -4.77 -2.55
C MET A 39 -1.23 -3.40 -2.17
N ILE A 40 -1.86 -2.74 -1.20
CA ILE A 40 -1.33 -1.52 -0.58
C ILE A 40 -1.03 -1.86 0.87
N ASP A 41 0.24 -1.66 1.24
CA ASP A 41 0.87 -2.06 2.50
C ASP A 41 0.78 -3.57 2.80
N CYS A 42 1.79 -4.07 3.51
CA CYS A 42 1.89 -5.47 3.89
C CYS A 42 2.55 -5.56 5.26
N ALA A 43 1.74 -5.30 6.28
CA ALA A 43 2.18 -5.33 7.65
C ALA A 43 2.14 -6.75 8.25
N GLU A 44 2.65 -6.86 9.49
CA GLU A 44 2.63 -8.10 10.25
C GLU A 44 1.21 -8.74 10.25
N GLY A 45 1.16 -10.06 10.12
CA GLY A 45 -0.10 -10.81 10.13
C GLY A 45 -0.86 -10.84 8.81
N THR A 46 -0.42 -10.10 7.78
CA THR A 46 -1.10 -10.08 6.46
C THR A 46 -1.30 -11.49 5.86
N VAL A 47 -0.28 -12.35 5.91
CA VAL A 47 -0.39 -13.75 5.43
C VAL A 47 -1.48 -14.53 6.18
N ARG A 48 -1.57 -14.33 7.50
CA ARG A 48 -2.61 -14.96 8.33
C ARG A 48 -4.00 -14.47 7.93
N GLN A 49 -4.14 -13.18 7.61
CA GLN A 49 -5.42 -12.60 7.16
C GLN A 49 -5.90 -13.20 5.83
N PHE A 50 -5.00 -13.53 4.89
CA PHE A 50 -5.38 -14.31 3.70
C PHE A 50 -5.96 -15.68 4.04
N GLN A 51 -5.51 -16.32 5.11
CA GLN A 51 -6.00 -17.64 5.51
C GLN A 51 -7.34 -17.57 6.26
N MET A 52 -7.54 -16.50 7.05
CA MET A 52 -8.72 -16.30 7.90
C MET A 52 -9.89 -15.59 7.22
N GLN A 53 -9.83 -15.38 5.89
CA GLN A 53 -10.94 -14.82 5.13
C GLN A 53 -12.23 -15.62 5.38
N HIS A 54 -13.32 -14.92 5.66
CA HIS A 54 -14.63 -15.53 5.87
C HIS A 54 -15.08 -16.24 4.58
N ARG A 55 -15.17 -17.57 4.63
CA ARG A 55 -15.64 -18.38 3.50
C ARG A 55 -17.16 -18.57 3.66
N GLY A 56 -17.98 -17.90 2.85
CA GLY A 56 -19.42 -18.21 2.86
C GLY A 56 -20.43 -17.21 2.30
N GLN A 57 -20.05 -16.00 1.89
CA GLN A 57 -21.02 -14.97 1.47
C GLN A 57 -20.95 -14.59 -0.03
N GLY A 58 -20.45 -15.48 -0.88
CA GLY A 58 -20.35 -15.22 -2.33
C GLY A 58 -19.18 -14.31 -2.73
N ASP A 59 -18.49 -13.71 -1.76
CA ASP A 59 -17.26 -12.95 -2.01
C ASP A 59 -16.11 -13.87 -2.46
N PRO A 60 -15.32 -13.45 -3.48
CA PRO A 60 -14.18 -14.21 -3.94
C PRO A 60 -13.10 -14.30 -2.86
N VAL A 61 -12.69 -15.52 -2.51
CA VAL A 61 -11.58 -15.75 -1.60
C VAL A 61 -10.28 -15.33 -2.29
N LEU A 62 -9.64 -14.27 -1.77
CA LEU A 62 -8.37 -13.77 -2.27
C LEU A 62 -7.27 -14.81 -2.06
N LYS A 63 -6.32 -14.87 -2.99
CA LYS A 63 -5.20 -15.80 -2.92
C LYS A 63 -3.90 -15.00 -2.89
N ALA A 64 -3.09 -15.20 -1.85
CA ALA A 64 -1.84 -14.46 -1.68
C ALA A 64 -0.92 -14.57 -2.91
N PHE A 65 -0.79 -15.76 -3.51
CA PHE A 65 0.04 -15.99 -4.69
C PHE A 65 -0.42 -15.24 -5.95
N LYS A 66 -1.64 -14.69 -5.96
CA LYS A 66 -2.16 -13.86 -7.05
C LYS A 66 -1.78 -12.37 -6.92
N VAL A 67 -1.13 -11.98 -5.82
CA VAL A 67 -0.64 -10.62 -5.64
C VAL A 67 0.56 -10.41 -6.56
N ALA A 68 0.34 -9.63 -7.61
CA ALA A 68 1.34 -9.35 -8.64
C ALA A 68 2.08 -8.02 -8.39
N LYS A 69 1.42 -7.06 -7.72
CA LYS A 69 2.00 -5.75 -7.39
C LYS A 69 1.71 -5.40 -5.93
N LEU A 70 2.72 -4.84 -5.24
CA LEU A 70 2.63 -4.42 -3.84
C LEU A 70 3.17 -2.99 -3.74
N PHE A 71 2.32 -2.07 -3.28
CA PHE A 71 2.61 -0.66 -3.12
C PHE A 71 2.77 -0.35 -1.63
N VAL A 72 3.90 0.24 -1.23
CA VAL A 72 4.22 0.62 0.15
C VAL A 72 4.04 2.12 0.30
N THR A 73 3.24 2.53 1.26
CA THR A 73 2.97 3.96 1.51
C THR A 73 4.15 4.66 2.19
N HIS A 74 4.73 4.01 3.20
CA HIS A 74 5.91 4.50 3.92
C HIS A 74 6.59 3.35 4.70
N MET A 75 7.73 3.63 5.33
CA MET A 75 8.59 2.61 5.95
C MET A 75 8.30 2.31 7.43
N HIS A 76 7.17 2.75 8.00
CA HIS A 76 6.82 2.36 9.37
C HIS A 76 6.51 0.88 9.47
N ALA A 77 6.85 0.31 10.64
CA ALA A 77 6.84 -1.13 10.86
C ALA A 77 5.45 -1.76 10.66
N ASP A 78 4.40 -1.05 11.06
CA ASP A 78 2.99 -1.40 10.92
C ASP A 78 2.44 -1.31 9.48
N HIS A 79 3.31 -1.05 8.50
CA HIS A 79 3.02 -1.08 7.06
C HIS A 79 3.91 -2.06 6.28
N VAL A 80 5.13 -2.35 6.77
CA VAL A 80 6.15 -3.12 5.99
C VAL A 80 6.60 -4.44 6.61
N MET A 81 6.39 -4.67 7.91
CA MET A 81 7.00 -5.84 8.57
C MET A 81 6.42 -7.19 8.12
N GLY A 82 5.29 -7.20 7.41
CA GLY A 82 4.74 -8.40 6.80
C GLY A 82 5.40 -8.80 5.48
N ILE A 83 6.01 -7.85 4.77
CA ILE A 83 6.55 -8.05 3.41
C ILE A 83 7.44 -9.28 3.32
N ILE A 84 8.37 -9.44 4.27
CA ILE A 84 9.34 -10.54 4.24
C ILE A 84 8.64 -11.90 4.33
N THR A 85 7.74 -12.05 5.29
CA THR A 85 6.96 -13.29 5.45
C THR A 85 5.98 -13.51 4.31
N PHE A 86 5.46 -12.43 3.72
CA PHE A 86 4.57 -12.48 2.57
C PHE A 86 5.31 -12.97 1.32
N LEU A 87 6.47 -12.38 1.01
CA LEU A 87 7.32 -12.83 -0.10
C LEU A 87 7.74 -14.29 0.08
N ARG A 88 8.15 -14.71 1.27
CA ARG A 88 8.45 -16.12 1.53
C ARG A 88 7.24 -17.04 1.41
N HIS A 89 6.02 -16.53 1.63
CA HIS A 89 4.80 -17.30 1.47
C HIS A 89 4.39 -17.48 0.01
N VAL A 90 4.65 -16.48 -0.85
CA VAL A 90 4.21 -16.49 -2.26
C VAL A 90 5.29 -16.89 -3.25
N LEU A 91 6.57 -16.79 -2.87
CA LEU A 91 7.72 -17.27 -3.64
C LEU A 91 8.17 -18.60 -3.04
N HIS A 92 8.08 -19.67 -3.82
CA HIS A 92 8.35 -21.02 -3.36
C HIS A 92 9.85 -21.22 -3.10
N PRO A 93 10.22 -22.17 -2.22
CA PRO A 93 11.61 -22.61 -2.11
C PRO A 93 12.11 -23.11 -3.47
N PRO A 94 13.37 -22.85 -3.83
CA PRO A 94 13.92 -23.36 -5.06
C PRO A 94 14.01 -24.89 -5.00
N LEU A 95 13.88 -25.54 -6.17
CA LEU A 95 14.11 -26.98 -6.25
C LEU A 95 15.61 -27.25 -6.03
N ILE A 96 15.92 -28.19 -5.14
CA ILE A 96 17.30 -28.63 -4.93
C ILE A 96 17.73 -29.39 -6.18
N ALA A 97 18.66 -28.83 -6.96
CA ALA A 97 19.29 -29.57 -8.04
C ALA A 97 20.27 -30.59 -7.46
N SER A 98 20.44 -31.73 -8.13
CA SER A 98 21.36 -32.81 -7.71
C SER A 98 22.82 -32.36 -7.59
N SER A 99 23.17 -31.20 -8.15
CA SER A 99 24.50 -30.58 -8.12
C SER A 99 24.74 -29.66 -6.92
N GLY A 100 23.76 -29.39 -6.06
CA GLY A 100 23.89 -28.48 -4.92
C GLY A 100 23.81 -26.99 -5.26
N ASP A 101 23.97 -26.63 -6.54
CA ASP A 101 23.78 -25.27 -7.05
C ASP A 101 22.32 -25.01 -7.40
N LEU A 102 21.79 -23.85 -7.01
CA LEU A 102 20.46 -23.42 -7.41
C LEU A 102 20.48 -23.01 -8.90
N PRO A 103 19.56 -23.50 -9.74
CA PRO A 103 19.48 -23.06 -11.12
C PRO A 103 19.17 -21.56 -11.19
N PRO A 104 19.73 -20.81 -12.16
CA PRO A 104 19.37 -19.41 -12.36
C PRO A 104 17.87 -19.28 -12.61
N SER A 105 17.21 -18.39 -11.87
CA SER A 105 15.83 -18.00 -12.16
C SER A 105 15.86 -16.88 -13.20
N ASP A 106 15.80 -17.24 -14.49
CA ASP A 106 15.81 -16.29 -15.61
C ASP A 106 14.40 -15.80 -16.01
N GLY A 107 13.39 -16.13 -15.21
CA GLY A 107 12.01 -15.71 -15.43
C GLY A 107 11.72 -14.26 -15.02
N PRO A 108 10.60 -13.68 -15.50
CA PRO A 108 10.12 -12.39 -15.00
C PRO A 108 9.83 -12.47 -13.49
N PRO A 109 9.87 -11.33 -12.76
CA PRO A 109 9.48 -11.32 -11.36
C PRO A 109 8.03 -11.78 -11.19
N GLN A 110 7.78 -12.61 -10.19
CA GLN A 110 6.43 -13.03 -9.80
C GLN A 110 5.66 -11.90 -9.11
N ILE A 111 6.39 -11.00 -8.45
CA ILE A 111 5.82 -9.87 -7.73
C ILE A 111 6.73 -8.64 -7.85
N GLU A 112 6.09 -7.49 -8.08
CA GLU A 112 6.74 -6.19 -8.16
C GLU A 112 6.36 -5.34 -6.94
N LEU A 113 7.35 -4.79 -6.26
CA LEU A 113 7.16 -3.90 -5.12
C LEU A 113 7.44 -2.46 -5.55
N TYR A 114 6.63 -1.53 -5.11
CA TYR A 114 6.75 -0.10 -5.35
C TYR A 114 6.69 0.62 -4.02
N GLY A 115 7.61 1.53 -3.74
CA GLY A 115 7.57 2.27 -2.48
C GLY A 115 8.70 3.28 -2.33
N PRO A 116 8.82 3.91 -1.15
CA PRO A 116 9.80 4.95 -0.92
C PRO A 116 11.24 4.43 -0.94
N ALA A 117 12.19 5.36 -1.00
CA ALA A 117 13.61 5.09 -0.81
C ALA A 117 13.87 4.22 0.44
N GLY A 118 14.73 3.22 0.29
CA GLY A 118 15.10 2.29 1.37
C GLY A 118 14.32 0.98 1.37
N LEU A 119 13.19 0.89 0.67
CA LEU A 119 12.42 -0.36 0.55
C LEU A 119 13.27 -1.48 -0.06
N ARG A 120 14.07 -1.18 -1.07
CA ARG A 120 14.94 -2.18 -1.72
C ARG A 120 15.98 -2.71 -0.74
N THR A 121 16.65 -1.79 -0.04
CA THR A 121 17.64 -2.14 0.99
C THR A 121 17.00 -2.96 2.11
N PHE A 122 15.78 -2.62 2.55
CA PHE A 122 15.04 -3.36 3.57
C PHE A 122 14.79 -4.81 3.18
N VAL A 123 14.19 -5.06 2.00
CA VAL A 123 13.89 -6.42 1.55
C VAL A 123 15.17 -7.23 1.34
N ARG A 124 16.14 -6.65 0.62
CA ARG A 124 17.41 -7.31 0.30
C ARG A 124 18.19 -7.70 1.55
N SER A 125 18.32 -6.77 2.50
CA SER A 125 19.10 -7.00 3.71
C SER A 125 18.49 -8.12 4.55
N ILE A 126 17.16 -8.11 4.73
CA ILE A 126 16.51 -9.15 5.53
C ILE A 126 16.55 -10.51 4.82
N PHE A 127 16.32 -10.57 3.50
CA PHE A 127 16.44 -11.83 2.75
C PHE A 127 17.85 -12.41 2.89
N THR A 128 18.88 -11.57 2.76
CA THR A 128 20.29 -11.96 2.92
C THR A 128 20.56 -12.45 4.35
N MET A 129 20.17 -11.68 5.37
CA MET A 129 20.40 -12.00 6.78
C MET A 129 19.67 -13.28 7.23
N THR A 130 18.53 -13.59 6.61
CA THR A 130 17.71 -14.77 6.91
C THR A 130 18.00 -15.97 6.02
N LEU A 131 18.99 -15.86 5.12
CA LEU A 131 19.35 -16.91 4.16
C LEU A 131 18.15 -17.37 3.31
N THR A 132 17.29 -16.43 2.92
CA THR A 132 16.03 -16.73 2.22
C THR A 132 16.24 -16.78 0.72
N HIS A 133 16.35 -18.00 0.18
CA HIS A 133 16.35 -18.26 -1.26
C HIS A 133 14.97 -18.70 -1.76
N THR A 134 14.60 -18.28 -2.97
CA THR A 134 13.31 -18.56 -3.60
C THR A 134 13.50 -19.01 -5.05
N GLY A 135 12.59 -19.84 -5.57
CA GLY A 135 12.59 -20.30 -6.96
C GLY A 135 12.12 -19.22 -7.93
N GLU A 136 11.10 -18.46 -7.55
CA GLU A 136 10.65 -17.26 -8.25
C GLU A 136 11.36 -16.01 -7.74
N ARG A 137 11.36 -14.96 -8.56
CA ARG A 137 12.02 -13.69 -8.25
C ARG A 137 11.02 -12.59 -7.87
N TYR A 138 11.51 -11.62 -7.11
CA TYR A 138 10.82 -10.35 -6.86
C TYR A 138 11.62 -9.19 -7.43
N VAL A 139 10.98 -8.03 -7.59
CA VAL A 139 11.65 -6.78 -7.95
C VAL A 139 11.18 -5.65 -7.06
N VAL A 140 12.06 -4.71 -6.71
CA VAL A 140 11.71 -3.52 -5.93
C VAL A 140 12.00 -2.25 -6.71
N HIS A 141 10.96 -1.49 -7.02
CA HIS A 141 11.01 -0.18 -7.62
C HIS A 141 10.92 0.89 -6.53
N GLU A 142 11.86 1.83 -6.53
CA GLU A 142 11.87 2.93 -5.55
C GLU A 142 11.33 4.20 -6.18
N LEU A 143 10.40 4.86 -5.48
CA LEU A 143 9.87 6.18 -5.77
C LEU A 143 10.74 7.17 -5.00
N LEU A 144 11.57 7.90 -5.74
CA LEU A 144 12.63 8.74 -5.21
C LEU A 144 12.30 10.22 -5.42
N THR A 145 12.57 11.01 -4.38
CA THR A 145 12.66 12.47 -4.44
C THR A 145 14.07 12.88 -4.89
N SER A 146 14.24 14.17 -5.18
CA SER A 146 15.56 14.74 -5.54
C SER A 146 16.59 14.68 -4.42
N SER A 147 16.16 14.55 -3.16
CA SER A 147 17.03 14.40 -1.99
C SER A 147 17.41 12.95 -1.68
N ASP A 148 16.73 11.98 -2.28
CA ASP A 148 16.96 10.57 -1.95
C ASP A 148 18.24 10.04 -2.62
N THR A 149 18.94 9.17 -1.90
CA THR A 149 20.05 8.41 -2.47
C THR A 149 19.50 7.09 -3.03
N PRO A 150 19.62 6.83 -4.34
CA PRO A 150 19.11 5.59 -4.93
C PRO A 150 19.82 4.36 -4.37
N THR A 151 19.05 3.31 -4.02
CA THR A 151 19.66 2.02 -3.66
C THR A 151 20.30 1.38 -4.89
N SER A 152 21.54 0.89 -4.78
CA SER A 152 22.24 0.23 -5.90
C SER A 152 21.50 -1.01 -6.44
N CYS A 153 21.42 -1.10 -7.76
CA CYS A 153 20.96 -2.27 -8.52
C CYS A 153 22.11 -2.99 -9.25
N ASP A 154 23.36 -2.78 -8.82
CA ASP A 154 24.53 -3.51 -9.33
C ASP A 154 24.30 -5.03 -9.14
N PRO A 155 24.41 -5.86 -10.21
CA PRO A 155 24.28 -7.30 -10.11
C PRO A 155 25.11 -7.96 -8.99
N ALA A 156 26.28 -7.41 -8.65
CA ALA A 156 27.12 -7.93 -7.56
C ALA A 156 26.52 -7.71 -6.16
N MET A 157 25.57 -6.78 -6.03
CA MET A 157 24.91 -6.42 -4.78
C MET A 157 23.50 -7.00 -4.66
N LEU A 158 22.94 -7.56 -5.73
CA LEU A 158 21.58 -8.11 -5.72
C LEU A 158 21.52 -9.40 -4.92
N HIS A 159 20.42 -9.58 -4.20
CA HIS A 159 20.11 -10.89 -3.63
C HIS A 159 19.79 -11.88 -4.78
N PRO A 160 20.13 -13.19 -4.71
CA PRO A 160 19.89 -14.14 -5.81
C PRO A 160 18.42 -14.24 -6.29
N SER A 161 17.47 -13.97 -5.40
CA SER A 161 16.02 -13.91 -5.69
C SER A 161 15.53 -12.55 -6.21
N GLU A 162 16.39 -11.56 -6.35
CA GLU A 162 16.04 -10.17 -6.66
C GLU A 162 16.34 -9.85 -8.14
N CYS A 163 15.38 -9.24 -8.83
CA CYS A 163 15.62 -8.59 -10.11
C CYS A 163 16.14 -7.15 -9.90
N PRO A 164 16.95 -6.61 -10.83
CA PRO A 164 17.19 -5.17 -10.87
C PRO A 164 15.88 -4.40 -11.00
N GLY A 165 15.61 -3.51 -10.04
CA GLY A 165 14.44 -2.64 -10.07
C GLY A 165 14.71 -1.29 -10.72
N GLN A 166 13.65 -0.52 -10.93
CA GLN A 166 13.73 0.84 -11.46
C GLN A 166 13.71 1.88 -10.33
N ASN A 167 14.28 3.04 -10.62
CA ASN A 167 14.22 4.22 -9.75
C ASN A 167 13.36 5.27 -10.44
N PHE A 168 12.18 5.54 -9.90
CA PHE A 168 11.26 6.55 -10.40
C PHE A 168 11.57 7.86 -9.70
N LEU A 169 12.14 8.83 -10.41
CA LEU A 169 12.31 10.19 -9.89
C LEU A 169 11.00 10.97 -10.02
N CYS A 170 10.65 11.74 -8.99
CA CYS A 170 9.48 12.60 -9.04
C CYS A 170 9.68 13.76 -10.03
N ASP A 171 8.58 14.28 -10.57
CA ASP A 171 8.59 15.52 -11.35
C ASP A 171 8.85 16.77 -10.46
N ASP A 172 8.92 17.95 -11.07
CA ASP A 172 9.16 19.21 -10.37
C ASP A 172 8.09 19.55 -9.32
N ASN A 173 6.92 18.93 -9.39
CA ASN A 173 5.83 19.08 -8.42
C ASN A 173 5.84 17.98 -7.34
N GLY A 174 6.82 17.08 -7.38
CA GLY A 174 6.95 15.97 -6.46
C GLY A 174 6.09 14.75 -6.81
N PHE A 175 5.57 14.63 -8.04
CA PHE A 175 4.70 13.51 -8.41
C PHE A 175 5.42 12.43 -9.21
N TRP A 176 5.07 11.17 -8.96
CA TRP A 176 5.47 10.03 -9.77
C TRP A 176 4.29 9.58 -10.62
N LYS A 177 4.34 9.87 -11.92
CA LYS A 177 3.24 9.56 -12.85
C LYS A 177 3.55 8.31 -13.66
N GLY A 178 2.55 7.46 -13.86
CA GLY A 178 2.66 6.23 -14.63
C GLY A 178 3.71 5.27 -14.06
N VAL A 179 3.79 5.14 -12.73
CA VAL A 179 4.80 4.24 -12.10
C VAL A 179 4.59 2.79 -12.53
N THR A 180 3.34 2.42 -12.79
CA THR A 180 2.98 1.17 -13.44
C THR A 180 1.55 1.27 -14.00
N SER A 181 1.19 0.35 -14.88
CA SER A 181 -0.18 0.13 -15.30
C SER A 181 -0.56 -1.36 -15.38
N GLY A 182 -1.83 -1.63 -15.67
CA GLY A 182 -2.34 -2.95 -16.01
C GLY A 182 -3.61 -2.84 -16.86
N THR A 183 -3.95 -3.89 -17.59
CA THR A 183 -5.10 -3.88 -18.52
C THR A 183 -6.35 -4.44 -17.85
N GLY A 184 -7.19 -3.55 -17.32
CA GLY A 184 -8.51 -3.90 -16.76
C GLY A 184 -9.61 -4.06 -17.82
N TYR A 185 -10.83 -4.32 -17.37
CA TYR A 185 -11.98 -4.59 -18.25
C TYR A 185 -12.30 -3.44 -19.23
N TYR A 186 -12.18 -2.18 -18.78
CA TYR A 186 -12.48 -1.00 -19.60
C TYR A 186 -11.23 -0.40 -20.26
N GLY A 187 -10.08 -1.06 -20.15
CA GLY A 187 -8.81 -0.58 -20.67
C GLY A 187 -7.77 -0.45 -19.56
N GLU A 188 -6.80 0.43 -19.79
CA GLU A 188 -5.68 0.61 -18.88
C GLU A 188 -6.12 1.16 -17.51
N VAL A 189 -5.51 0.64 -16.46
CA VAL A 189 -5.53 1.20 -15.11
C VAL A 189 -4.10 1.65 -14.80
N VAL A 190 -3.92 2.95 -14.61
CA VAL A 190 -2.62 3.58 -14.37
C VAL A 190 -2.48 3.88 -12.87
N VAL A 191 -1.27 3.71 -12.35
CA VAL A 191 -0.90 4.12 -10.99
C VAL A 191 -0.03 5.36 -11.07
N ASP A 192 -0.49 6.40 -10.41
CA ASP A 192 0.32 7.56 -10.04
C ASP A 192 0.53 7.59 -8.53
N ALA A 193 1.52 8.33 -8.08
CA ALA A 193 1.82 8.53 -6.67
C ALA A 193 2.23 9.98 -6.39
N GLY A 194 1.93 10.45 -5.19
CA GLY A 194 2.31 11.79 -4.74
C GLY A 194 2.51 11.87 -3.24
N PRO A 195 3.18 12.93 -2.77
CA PRO A 195 3.51 13.09 -1.37
C PRO A 195 2.28 13.44 -0.54
N ILE A 196 2.25 12.94 0.69
CA ILE A 196 1.36 13.37 1.76
C ILE A 196 2.18 13.67 3.00
N LEU A 197 1.70 14.55 3.87
CA LEU A 197 2.46 14.95 5.05
C LEU A 197 2.21 13.97 6.20
N HIS A 198 3.29 13.35 6.66
CA HIS A 198 3.38 12.50 7.85
C HIS A 198 4.68 12.86 8.61
N ARG A 199 4.97 12.18 9.73
CA ARG A 199 6.23 12.36 10.48
C ARG A 199 7.47 12.00 9.66
N ASP A 200 7.31 11.03 8.77
CA ASP A 200 8.32 10.52 7.85
C ASP A 200 7.78 10.61 6.42
N PRO A 201 8.64 10.51 5.39
CA PRO A 201 8.19 10.53 3.99
C PRO A 201 7.09 9.50 3.74
N CYS A 202 5.95 9.96 3.24
CA CYS A 202 4.77 9.13 3.03
C CYS A 202 4.11 9.44 1.68
N ILE A 203 3.57 8.40 1.07
CA ILE A 203 3.06 8.41 -0.30
C ILE A 203 1.57 8.07 -0.28
N GLY A 204 0.80 8.83 -1.06
CA GLY A 204 -0.54 8.44 -1.51
C GLY A 204 -0.49 7.92 -2.94
N TYR A 205 -1.29 6.89 -3.23
CA TYR A 205 -1.42 6.28 -4.56
C TYR A 205 -2.76 6.66 -5.20
N VAL A 206 -2.73 6.94 -6.50
CA VAL A 206 -3.90 7.23 -7.33
C VAL A 206 -3.98 6.18 -8.43
N LEU A 207 -4.97 5.28 -8.33
CA LEU A 207 -5.25 4.27 -9.35
C LEU A 207 -6.41 4.78 -10.20
N HIS A 208 -6.21 4.96 -11.51
CA HIS A 208 -7.25 5.55 -12.36
C HIS A 208 -7.29 4.97 -13.77
N GLU A 209 -8.46 5.07 -14.38
CA GLU A 209 -8.68 4.75 -15.78
C GLU A 209 -8.58 6.04 -16.62
N PRO A 210 -7.59 6.17 -17.52
CA PRO A 210 -7.45 7.36 -18.35
C PRO A 210 -8.57 7.48 -19.38
N ASN A 211 -9.22 6.35 -19.71
CA ASN A 211 -10.37 6.27 -20.61
C ASN A 211 -11.66 5.97 -19.82
N PRO A 212 -12.86 6.22 -20.40
CA PRO A 212 -14.12 5.89 -19.75
C PRO A 212 -14.13 4.43 -19.25
N PRO A 213 -14.62 4.17 -18.02
CA PRO A 213 -15.53 5.01 -17.23
C PRO A 213 -14.84 6.01 -16.28
N HIS A 214 -13.52 6.18 -16.35
CA HIS A 214 -12.77 7.15 -15.55
C HIS A 214 -12.86 6.95 -14.04
N ARG A 215 -12.94 5.70 -13.58
CA ARG A 215 -12.92 5.43 -12.15
C ARG A 215 -11.57 5.82 -11.57
N LYS A 216 -11.58 6.39 -10.38
CA LYS A 216 -10.39 6.91 -9.70
C LYS A 216 -10.43 6.53 -8.22
N LEU A 217 -9.46 5.75 -7.79
CA LEU A 217 -9.25 5.35 -6.41
C LEU A 217 -8.06 6.15 -5.85
N VAL A 218 -8.27 6.82 -4.73
CA VAL A 218 -7.22 7.53 -3.99
C VAL A 218 -6.99 6.76 -2.70
N ILE A 219 -5.78 6.21 -2.52
CA ILE A 219 -5.41 5.39 -1.37
C ILE A 219 -4.24 6.06 -0.68
N LEU A 220 -4.46 6.57 0.52
CA LEU A 220 -3.45 7.30 1.28
C LEU A 220 -2.83 6.40 2.34
N GLY A 221 -1.52 6.58 2.57
CA GLY A 221 -0.89 6.15 3.81
C GLY A 221 -1.24 7.07 4.97
N ASP A 222 -0.43 6.97 6.02
CA ASP A 222 -0.58 7.80 7.21
C ASP A 222 -0.33 9.26 6.89
N THR A 223 -1.15 10.14 7.44
CA THR A 223 -1.07 11.56 7.13
C THR A 223 -1.84 12.44 8.11
N TYR A 224 -1.29 13.62 8.39
CA TYR A 224 -2.01 14.73 9.02
C TYR A 224 -2.44 15.81 8.03
N ASP A 225 -1.87 15.82 6.82
CA ASP A 225 -2.28 16.71 5.73
C ASP A 225 -1.97 16.08 4.36
N ALA A 226 -3.03 15.66 3.68
CA ALA A 226 -2.96 15.10 2.33
C ALA A 226 -3.05 16.15 1.21
N SER A 227 -3.11 17.44 1.55
CA SER A 227 -3.25 18.52 0.56
C SER A 227 -2.19 18.53 -0.55
N PRO A 228 -0.91 18.13 -0.32
CA PRO A 228 0.10 18.13 -1.39
C PRO A 228 -0.21 17.21 -2.58
N ILE A 229 -1.00 16.15 -2.40
CA ILE A 229 -1.36 15.22 -3.50
C ILE A 229 -2.51 15.74 -4.38
N ILE A 230 -3.22 16.80 -3.96
CA ILE A 230 -4.42 17.30 -4.67
C ILE A 230 -4.15 17.69 -6.13
N PRO A 231 -3.04 18.37 -6.47
CA PRO A 231 -2.76 18.71 -7.87
C PRO A 231 -2.57 17.47 -8.77
N LEU A 232 -2.14 16.33 -8.21
CA LEU A 232 -2.06 15.05 -8.92
C LEU A 232 -3.45 14.42 -9.11
N ILE A 233 -4.29 14.48 -8.07
CA ILE A 233 -5.66 13.93 -8.13
C ILE A 233 -6.49 14.62 -9.22
N GLN A 234 -6.24 15.91 -9.48
CA GLN A 234 -6.98 16.73 -10.46
C GLN A 234 -8.50 16.59 -10.29
N PRO A 235 -9.05 17.01 -9.12
CA PRO A 235 -10.47 16.84 -8.84
C PRO A 235 -11.32 17.60 -9.87
N SER A 236 -12.28 16.89 -10.48
CA SER A 236 -13.17 17.45 -11.50
C SER A 236 -14.61 17.02 -11.24
N ALA A 237 -15.56 17.92 -11.47
CA ALA A 237 -16.98 17.61 -11.40
C ALA A 237 -17.40 16.54 -12.43
N THR A 238 -16.68 16.43 -13.55
CA THR A 238 -16.96 15.45 -14.62
C THR A 238 -16.17 14.15 -14.47
N MET A 239 -15.15 14.12 -13.61
CA MET A 239 -14.31 12.95 -13.33
C MET A 239 -14.03 12.88 -11.82
N PRO A 240 -15.05 12.61 -11.00
CA PRO A 240 -14.92 12.62 -9.55
C PRO A 240 -14.06 11.45 -9.06
N VAL A 241 -13.50 11.59 -7.86
CA VAL A 241 -12.83 10.48 -7.18
C VAL A 241 -13.90 9.46 -6.77
N SER A 242 -13.84 8.24 -7.31
CA SER A 242 -14.84 7.21 -7.04
C SER A 242 -14.77 6.73 -5.60
N LEU A 243 -13.55 6.55 -5.07
CA LEU A 243 -13.31 6.11 -3.70
C LEU A 243 -12.04 6.75 -3.14
N LEU A 244 -12.16 7.31 -1.95
CA LEU A 244 -11.03 7.69 -1.10
C LEU A 244 -10.88 6.69 0.05
N ILE A 245 -9.68 6.16 0.24
CA ILE A 245 -9.27 5.44 1.44
C ILE A 245 -8.32 6.37 2.20
N HIS A 246 -8.72 6.77 3.41
CA HIS A 246 -8.00 7.73 4.23
C HIS A 246 -7.85 7.20 5.65
N GLU A 247 -6.70 7.45 6.28
CA GLU A 247 -6.51 7.12 7.69
C GLU A 247 -7.40 7.97 8.61
N ALA A 248 -7.81 7.39 9.74
CA ALA A 248 -8.54 8.09 10.80
C ALA A 248 -8.14 7.51 12.16
N THR A 249 -6.86 7.68 12.49
CA THR A 249 -6.18 7.05 13.62
C THR A 249 -6.87 7.30 14.97
N ASP A 250 -7.42 8.49 15.20
CA ASP A 250 -8.13 8.79 16.45
C ASP A 250 -9.36 9.66 16.18
N ALA A 251 -10.35 9.55 17.06
CA ALA A 251 -11.60 10.28 16.97
C ALA A 251 -11.96 10.89 18.31
N TYR A 252 -12.49 12.12 18.27
CA TYR A 252 -13.17 12.69 19.41
C TYR A 252 -14.53 12.01 19.56
N ILE A 253 -14.73 11.34 20.70
CA ILE A 253 -16.01 10.75 21.10
C ILE A 253 -16.50 11.55 22.31
N SER A 254 -17.72 12.09 22.21
CA SER A 254 -18.29 12.90 23.29
C SER A 254 -18.65 12.02 24.49
N ARG A 255 -18.67 12.62 25.70
CA ARG A 255 -19.11 11.93 26.92
C ARG A 255 -20.55 11.42 26.89
N GLN A 256 -21.36 11.91 25.96
CA GLN A 256 -22.72 11.41 25.76
C GLN A 256 -22.73 10.02 25.10
N ILE A 257 -21.72 9.73 24.27
CA ILE A 257 -21.59 8.45 23.56
C ILE A 257 -20.69 7.48 24.36
N ASP A 258 -19.56 7.98 24.86
CA ASP A 258 -18.63 7.24 25.71
C ASP A 258 -18.47 7.95 27.06
N PRO A 259 -19.16 7.50 28.12
CA PRO A 259 -19.04 8.10 29.46
C PRO A 259 -17.61 8.06 30.01
N SER A 260 -16.73 7.20 29.50
CA SER A 260 -15.33 7.10 29.89
C SER A 260 -14.44 8.13 29.20
N ALA A 261 -14.95 8.86 28.20
CA ALA A 261 -14.20 9.85 27.42
C ALA A 261 -13.65 10.99 28.31
N ARG A 262 -12.33 11.13 28.33
CA ARG A 262 -11.62 12.12 29.18
C ARG A 262 -11.11 13.33 28.42
N ARG A 263 -11.03 13.27 27.09
CA ARG A 263 -10.35 14.27 26.26
C ARG A 263 -11.34 15.20 25.60
N THR A 264 -10.98 16.47 25.46
CA THR A 264 -11.73 17.43 24.64
C THR A 264 -11.47 17.20 23.15
N LYS A 265 -12.27 17.81 22.29
CA LYS A 265 -12.05 17.76 20.84
C LYS A 265 -10.68 18.34 20.46
N ASP A 266 -10.37 19.53 20.97
CA ASP A 266 -9.11 20.23 20.66
C ASP A 266 -7.88 19.43 21.11
N GLU A 267 -7.97 18.73 22.25
CA GLU A 267 -6.90 17.83 22.72
C GLU A 267 -6.70 16.63 21.79
N VAL A 268 -7.78 16.07 21.22
CA VAL A 268 -7.68 14.98 20.25
C VAL A 268 -7.06 15.50 18.95
N ASP A 269 -7.63 16.55 18.37
CA ASP A 269 -7.18 17.13 17.10
C ASP A 269 -5.69 17.53 17.17
N SER A 270 -5.28 18.19 18.27
CA SER A 270 -3.88 18.58 18.46
C SER A 270 -2.93 17.39 18.61
N LYS A 271 -3.31 16.36 19.38
CA LYS A 271 -2.47 15.17 19.60
C LYS A 271 -2.34 14.31 18.35
N VAL A 272 -3.40 14.22 17.57
CA VAL A 272 -3.45 13.46 16.32
C VAL A 272 -2.53 14.09 15.28
N ALA A 273 -2.68 15.40 15.05
CA ALA A 273 -1.81 16.13 14.12
C ALA A 273 -0.34 16.09 14.56
N ALA A 274 -0.05 16.26 15.86
CA ALA A 274 1.32 16.20 16.39
C ALA A 274 1.98 14.82 16.24
N ARG A 275 1.19 13.75 16.07
CA ARG A 275 1.67 12.40 15.78
C ARG A 275 1.69 12.08 14.29
N GLY A 276 1.36 13.05 13.44
CA GLY A 276 1.34 12.92 12.00
C GLY A 276 0.10 12.20 11.45
N HIS A 277 -1.00 12.15 12.19
CA HIS A 277 -2.20 11.42 11.81
C HIS A 277 -3.42 12.32 11.61
N SER A 278 -4.53 11.72 11.21
CA SER A 278 -5.80 12.39 10.93
C SER A 278 -6.96 11.92 11.80
N THR A 279 -7.94 12.81 11.96
CA THR A 279 -9.24 12.48 12.54
C THR A 279 -10.28 12.22 11.43
N PRO A 280 -11.42 11.59 11.74
CA PRO A 280 -12.53 11.44 10.78
C PRO A 280 -12.99 12.78 10.16
N VAL A 281 -12.90 13.89 10.91
CA VAL A 281 -13.27 15.22 10.41
C VAL A 281 -12.27 15.71 9.36
N MET A 282 -10.98 15.48 9.57
CA MET A 282 -9.93 15.81 8.60
C MET A 282 -10.10 14.99 7.32
N ALA A 283 -10.29 13.66 7.46
CA ALA A 283 -10.54 12.76 6.33
C ALA A 283 -11.79 13.16 5.54
N GLY A 284 -12.90 13.48 6.20
CA GLY A 284 -14.14 13.96 5.56
C GLY A 284 -14.00 15.32 4.88
N THR A 285 -13.20 16.23 5.47
CA THR A 285 -12.91 17.55 4.87
C THR A 285 -12.08 17.39 3.60
N PHE A 286 -11.07 16.51 3.62
CA PHE A 286 -10.27 16.19 2.45
C PHE A 286 -11.11 15.50 1.37
N ALA A 287 -11.96 14.52 1.73
CA ALA A 287 -12.90 13.86 0.83
C ALA A 287 -13.78 14.87 0.07
N LYS A 288 -14.33 15.86 0.79
CA LYS A 288 -15.12 16.96 0.19
C LYS A 288 -14.27 17.79 -0.77
N LYS A 289 -13.03 18.12 -0.40
CA LYS A 289 -12.12 18.96 -1.19
C LYS A 289 -11.76 18.31 -2.53
N ILE A 290 -11.63 16.98 -2.58
CA ILE A 290 -11.31 16.24 -3.81
C ILE A 290 -12.55 15.73 -4.57
N GLY A 291 -13.76 16.02 -4.09
CA GLY A 291 -15.00 15.54 -4.70
C GLY A 291 -15.14 14.03 -4.69
N ALA A 292 -14.71 13.37 -3.60
CA ALA A 292 -14.85 11.92 -3.46
C ALA A 292 -16.32 11.52 -3.32
N GLN A 293 -16.76 10.56 -4.13
CA GLN A 293 -18.11 9.99 -4.09
C GLN A 293 -18.29 9.09 -2.87
N GLN A 294 -17.23 8.39 -2.48
CA GLN A 294 -17.19 7.50 -1.32
C GLN A 294 -15.91 7.72 -0.54
N VAL A 295 -15.99 7.61 0.78
CA VAL A 295 -14.84 7.61 1.68
C VAL A 295 -14.89 6.38 2.58
N VAL A 296 -13.77 5.68 2.68
CA VAL A 296 -13.55 4.64 3.67
C VAL A 296 -12.48 5.13 4.64
N LEU A 297 -12.84 5.15 5.91
CA LEU A 297 -11.91 5.42 7.00
C LEU A 297 -11.19 4.12 7.35
N ASN A 298 -9.86 4.16 7.33
CA ASN A 298 -8.98 3.05 7.63
C ASN A 298 -7.98 3.42 8.74
N HIS A 299 -7.11 2.50 9.12
CA HIS A 299 -6.00 2.74 10.05
C HIS A 299 -6.49 3.36 11.36
N ILE A 300 -7.29 2.59 12.09
CA ILE A 300 -8.07 3.03 13.26
C ILE A 300 -7.34 2.64 14.54
N GLY A 301 -7.24 3.59 15.46
CA GLY A 301 -6.67 3.39 16.80
C GLY A 301 -7.40 2.36 17.65
N SER A 302 -6.65 1.72 18.54
CA SER A 302 -7.08 0.61 19.40
C SER A 302 -7.97 1.00 20.58
N ARG A 303 -8.80 2.05 20.45
CA ARG A 303 -9.73 2.45 21.51
C ARG A 303 -10.89 1.49 21.67
#